data_AF-A0AAD2JIQ5-F1
#
_entry.id   AF-A0AAD2JIQ5-F1
#
_cell.length_a   1.000
_cell.length_b   1.000
_cell.length_c   1.000
_cell.angle_alpha   90.00
_cell.angle_beta   90.00
_cell.angle_gamma   90.00
#
_symmetry.space_group_name_H-M   'P 1'
#
loop_
_entity.id
_entity.type
_entity.pdbx_description
1 polymer ?
#
loop_
_entity_poly.entity_id
_entity_poly.type
_entity_poly.pdbx_seq_one_letter_code
_entity_poly.pdbx_strand_id
1 'polypeptide(L)'
;MKSPPRATGMNRHAPPTPATTNNNGNQDTSQFILQTFLQSTEPMMRQMQATAERLAQVTERLQEKAANPPSEGPRTTARQLEPDLQGAHNRLIQYNQGATPNGGEDEVPRGPNGEVLINQHDPPVRIGQVDSSKDDKDKIHGLSIFDSQIDRAMMPEALPRSQYKGLYDVMNDIASLPGTCSPKEGGGDVDVNTDTTDIMQQFLETVESSKNPSMKTRITDIHYPKTSRHGLALIKSEANLFKAASTIAEDKELTSWNQRLCVQSYLHDRGYMKDFIDDYLEQSLLCLIIRETLTNYTALINKIRQKRIDGMSDAWKGSEAYLLLSHHSKELLRIRVHSTSKRLLLFQNYIYLCDAKAKNFNSNKITEKTITNVREENCLFQEALDSRLEALVEERLAEHLAKNKKENKN
;
A
#
# COMPACT_ATOMS: atom_id res chain seq x y z
N MET A 1 45.65 -51.46 -54.06
CA MET A 1 45.92 -50.91 -52.71
C MET A 1 44.59 -50.45 -52.13
N LYS A 2 44.25 -50.92 -50.92
CA LYS A 2 42.92 -50.85 -50.30
C LYS A 2 42.73 -49.50 -49.59
N SER A 3 41.55 -48.90 -49.76
CA SER A 3 41.08 -47.71 -49.03
C SER A 3 40.90 -48.01 -47.53
N PRO A 4 41.19 -47.07 -46.63
CA PRO A 4 40.90 -47.23 -45.20
C PRO A 4 39.48 -46.75 -44.83
N PRO A 5 38.94 -47.19 -43.68
CA PRO A 5 37.51 -47.18 -43.41
C PRO A 5 37.00 -45.96 -42.64
N ARG A 6 35.68 -45.84 -42.73
CA ARG A 6 34.72 -44.89 -42.15
C ARG A 6 34.68 -45.00 -40.62
N ALA A 7 34.86 -43.87 -39.92
CA ALA A 7 34.63 -43.78 -38.47
C ALA A 7 33.17 -43.37 -38.18
N THR A 8 32.51 -44.23 -37.40
CA THR A 8 31.19 -44.10 -36.80
C THR A 8 31.25 -43.42 -35.43
N GLY A 9 30.22 -42.64 -35.10
CA GLY A 9 29.69 -42.55 -33.74
C GLY A 9 30.12 -41.34 -32.91
N MET A 10 29.31 -40.27 -32.93
CA MET A 10 29.19 -39.37 -31.79
C MET A 10 27.73 -39.32 -31.33
N ASN A 11 27.54 -39.85 -30.13
CA ASN A 11 26.31 -39.97 -29.38
C ASN A 11 25.96 -38.58 -28.81
N ARG A 12 24.80 -38.02 -29.18
CA ARG A 12 24.30 -36.76 -28.60
C ARG A 12 23.57 -37.08 -27.30
N HIS A 13 24.19 -36.76 -26.17
CA HIS A 13 23.49 -36.71 -24.88
C HIS A 13 22.55 -35.50 -24.86
N ALA A 14 21.28 -35.77 -24.57
CA ALA A 14 20.27 -34.76 -24.30
C ALA A 14 20.59 -33.99 -23.00
N PRO A 15 20.26 -32.68 -22.91
CA PRO A 15 20.44 -31.92 -21.68
C PRO A 15 19.44 -32.36 -20.60
N PRO A 16 19.81 -32.29 -19.31
CA PRO A 16 18.94 -32.67 -18.21
C PRO A 16 17.82 -31.63 -18.04
N THR A 17 16.61 -32.14 -17.84
CA THR A 17 15.40 -31.38 -17.49
C THR A 17 15.61 -30.63 -16.16
N PRO A 18 15.20 -29.35 -16.05
CA PRO A 18 15.34 -28.60 -14.80
C PRO A 18 14.40 -29.15 -13.73
N ALA A 19 14.97 -29.37 -12.54
CA ALA A 19 14.28 -29.81 -11.35
C ALA A 19 13.19 -28.81 -10.93
N THR A 20 12.00 -29.34 -10.66
CA THR A 20 10.85 -28.63 -10.11
C THR A 20 11.19 -28.16 -8.69
N THR A 21 11.47 -26.87 -8.52
CA THR A 21 11.64 -26.27 -7.19
C THR A 21 10.29 -26.16 -6.48
N ASN A 22 10.23 -26.82 -5.33
CA ASN A 22 9.08 -26.96 -4.45
C ASN A 22 8.59 -25.60 -3.92
N ASN A 23 7.28 -25.38 -4.02
CA ASN A 23 6.58 -24.15 -3.69
C ASN A 23 6.15 -24.11 -2.20
N ASN A 24 7.11 -24.28 -1.28
CA ASN A 24 6.81 -24.43 0.16
C ASN A 24 6.69 -23.11 0.94
N GLY A 25 6.97 -21.95 0.34
CA GLY A 25 6.99 -20.66 1.05
C GLY A 25 5.62 -20.09 1.45
N ASN A 26 4.51 -20.64 0.96
CA ASN A 26 3.16 -20.14 1.27
C ASN A 26 2.45 -20.93 2.39
N GLN A 27 2.96 -22.12 2.75
CA GLN A 27 2.40 -22.93 3.84
C GLN A 27 2.81 -22.38 5.21
N ASP A 28 4.04 -21.87 5.36
CA ASP A 28 4.54 -21.34 6.63
C ASP A 28 3.78 -20.09 7.11
N THR A 29 3.44 -19.17 6.20
CA THR A 29 2.68 -17.97 6.57
C THR A 29 1.26 -18.31 6.99
N SER A 30 0.63 -19.28 6.33
CA SER A 30 -0.72 -19.75 6.65
C SER A 30 -0.75 -20.52 7.98
N GLN A 31 0.26 -21.36 8.24
CA GLN A 31 0.42 -22.05 9.51
C GLN A 31 0.72 -21.07 10.66
N PHE A 32 1.56 -20.06 10.42
CA PHE A 32 1.84 -19.02 11.41
C PHE A 32 0.59 -18.19 11.73
N ILE A 33 -0.23 -17.83 10.74
CA ILE A 33 -1.49 -17.12 10.95
C ILE A 33 -2.49 -18.00 11.73
N LEU A 34 -2.63 -19.28 11.38
CA LEU A 34 -3.51 -20.21 12.10
C LEU A 34 -3.03 -20.45 13.54
N GLN A 35 -1.74 -20.61 13.75
CA GLN A 35 -1.16 -20.80 15.07
C GLN A 35 -1.30 -19.54 15.93
N THR A 36 -1.09 -18.36 15.34
CA THR A 36 -1.32 -17.08 16.02
C THR A 36 -2.81 -16.88 16.35
N PHE A 37 -3.71 -17.26 15.43
CA PHE A 37 -5.15 -17.21 15.67
C PHE A 37 -5.58 -18.16 16.79
N LEU A 38 -5.09 -19.41 16.80
CA LEU A 38 -5.35 -20.39 17.85
C LEU A 38 -4.79 -19.93 19.20
N GLN A 39 -3.56 -19.41 19.23
CA GLN A 39 -2.96 -18.85 20.45
C GLN A 39 -3.69 -17.58 20.94
N SER A 40 -4.31 -16.81 20.03
CA SER A 40 -5.11 -15.64 20.41
C SER A 40 -6.52 -16.01 20.91
N THR A 41 -7.08 -17.14 20.47
CA THR A 41 -8.43 -17.60 20.83
C THR A 41 -8.44 -18.57 22.01
N GLU A 42 -7.31 -19.22 22.33
CA GLU A 42 -7.20 -20.11 23.48
C GLU A 42 -7.45 -19.41 24.84
N PRO A 43 -6.94 -18.20 25.11
CA PRO A 43 -7.30 -17.45 26.32
C PRO A 43 -8.80 -17.13 26.39
N MET A 44 -9.42 -16.84 25.23
CA MET A 44 -10.85 -16.56 25.11
C MET A 44 -11.69 -17.80 25.43
N MET A 45 -11.33 -18.96 24.88
CA MET A 45 -11.98 -20.24 25.18
C MET A 45 -11.86 -20.59 26.67
N ARG A 46 -10.68 -20.39 27.27
CA ARG A 46 -10.47 -20.60 28.71
C ARG A 46 -11.28 -19.62 29.55
N GLN A 47 -11.41 -18.37 29.11
CA GLN A 47 -12.21 -17.36 29.80
C GLN A 47 -13.70 -17.67 29.70
N MET A 48 -14.21 -18.07 28.53
CA MET A 48 -15.60 -18.51 28.36
C MET A 48 -15.91 -19.73 29.24
N GLN A 49 -14.99 -20.69 29.32
CA GLN A 49 -15.13 -21.84 30.19
C GLN A 49 -15.13 -21.43 31.68
N ALA A 50 -14.24 -20.53 32.09
CA ALA A 50 -14.22 -20.00 33.45
C ALA A 50 -15.51 -19.22 33.79
N THR A 51 -16.08 -18.48 32.84
CA THR A 51 -17.37 -17.79 33.00
C THR A 51 -18.52 -18.80 33.13
N ALA A 52 -18.53 -19.86 32.33
CA ALA A 52 -19.50 -20.95 32.45
C ALA A 52 -19.41 -21.67 33.80
N GLU A 53 -18.20 -21.92 34.30
CA GLU A 53 -17.97 -22.52 35.62
C GLU A 53 -18.41 -21.59 36.77
N ARG A 54 -18.14 -20.28 36.65
CA ARG A 54 -18.64 -19.27 37.63
C ARG A 54 -20.17 -19.22 37.63
N LEU A 55 -20.80 -19.29 36.46
CA LEU A 55 -22.26 -19.36 36.32
C LEU A 55 -22.85 -20.60 37.00
N ALA A 56 -22.22 -21.76 36.83
CA ALA A 56 -22.61 -22.98 37.51
C ALA A 56 -22.50 -22.83 39.05
N GLN A 57 -21.39 -22.28 39.54
CA GLN A 57 -21.18 -22.03 40.98
C GLN A 57 -22.16 -21.01 41.57
N VAL A 58 -22.49 -19.94 40.84
CA VAL A 58 -23.49 -18.95 41.29
C VAL A 58 -24.87 -19.60 41.36
N THR A 59 -25.22 -20.44 40.39
CA THR A 59 -26.49 -21.17 40.39
C THR A 59 -26.59 -22.12 41.58
N GLU A 60 -25.52 -22.85 41.88
CA GLU A 60 -25.43 -23.73 43.05
C GLU A 60 -25.54 -22.95 44.37
N ARG A 61 -24.83 -21.82 44.51
CA ARG A 61 -24.93 -20.95 45.69
C ARG A 61 -26.32 -20.33 45.88
N LEU A 62 -27.02 -20.02 44.78
CA LEU A 62 -28.40 -19.52 44.84
C LEU A 62 -29.36 -20.63 45.30
N GLN A 63 -29.16 -21.87 44.86
CA GLN A 63 -29.92 -23.03 45.35
C GLN A 63 -29.65 -23.29 46.84
N GLU A 64 -28.39 -23.20 47.27
CA GLU A 64 -28.00 -23.40 48.68
C GLU A 64 -28.53 -22.29 49.60
N LYS A 65 -28.49 -21.02 49.16
CA LYS A 65 -29.11 -19.89 49.89
C LYS A 65 -30.63 -19.97 49.94
N ALA A 66 -31.27 -20.50 48.90
CA ALA A 66 -32.72 -20.77 48.94
C ALA A 66 -33.08 -21.87 49.95
N ALA A 67 -32.17 -22.81 50.20
CA ALA A 67 -32.35 -23.85 51.22
C ALA A 67 -32.10 -23.36 52.65
N ASN A 68 -31.26 -22.33 52.86
CA ASN A 68 -30.90 -21.81 54.18
C ASN A 68 -30.88 -20.26 54.21
N PRO A 69 -31.98 -19.58 54.55
CA PRO A 69 -32.02 -18.11 54.61
C PRO A 69 -31.25 -17.56 55.82
N PRO A 70 -30.28 -16.64 55.62
CA PRO A 70 -29.47 -16.10 56.71
C PRO A 70 -30.20 -14.99 57.49
N SER A 71 -30.00 -15.00 58.81
CA SER A 71 -30.39 -13.92 59.73
C SER A 71 -29.50 -12.68 59.58
N GLU A 72 -30.12 -11.50 59.66
CA GLU A 72 -29.57 -10.18 59.36
C GLU A 72 -28.32 -9.75 60.15
N GLY A 73 -27.40 -9.02 59.48
CA GLY A 73 -26.28 -8.28 60.10
C GLY A 73 -25.49 -7.43 59.08
N PRO A 74 -24.86 -6.30 59.48
CA PRO A 74 -24.90 -5.05 58.69
C PRO A 74 -23.68 -4.72 57.79
N ARG A 75 -23.94 -3.73 56.92
CA ARG A 75 -23.12 -3.14 55.84
C ARG A 75 -21.86 -2.39 56.30
N THR A 76 -20.84 -2.36 55.44
CA THR A 76 -19.73 -1.39 55.49
C THR A 76 -19.38 -0.85 54.09
N THR A 77 -19.00 0.43 54.05
CA THR A 77 -18.79 1.32 52.90
C THR A 77 -17.31 1.58 52.54
N ALA A 78 -17.12 2.23 51.37
CA ALA A 78 -15.99 3.10 50.95
C ALA A 78 -14.71 2.39 50.42
N ARG A 79 -13.85 2.92 49.53
CA ARG A 79 -13.76 4.01 48.53
C ARG A 79 -12.29 3.95 48.00
N GLN A 80 -12.03 4.41 46.75
CA GLN A 80 -10.80 5.13 46.29
C GLN A 80 -9.47 4.39 45.97
N LEU A 81 -8.94 4.54 44.73
CA LEU A 81 -7.70 5.29 44.33
C LEU A 81 -7.02 4.79 43.02
N GLU A 82 -6.72 5.75 42.13
CA GLU A 82 -5.64 5.85 41.12
C GLU A 82 -4.96 7.23 41.36
N PRO A 83 -3.68 7.54 40.97
CA PRO A 83 -3.21 7.58 39.56
C PRO A 83 -1.67 7.42 39.29
N ASP A 84 -1.24 7.51 38.01
CA ASP A 84 -0.34 8.54 37.41
C ASP A 84 0.84 8.11 36.47
N LEU A 85 1.20 9.08 35.59
CA LEU A 85 2.43 9.31 34.77
C LEU A 85 2.43 8.80 33.30
N GLN A 86 2.35 9.65 32.25
CA GLN A 86 3.05 10.90 31.90
C GLN A 86 4.58 10.75 31.76
N GLY A 87 5.04 10.03 30.72
CA GLY A 87 6.47 9.76 30.50
C GLY A 87 6.92 9.48 29.05
N ALA A 88 6.22 9.98 28.02
CA ALA A 88 6.51 9.61 26.63
C ALA A 88 6.47 10.76 25.61
N HIS A 89 6.82 12.00 26.01
CA HIS A 89 6.71 13.17 25.13
C HIS A 89 8.03 13.74 24.58
N ASN A 90 9.22 13.30 25.03
CA ASN A 90 10.47 14.05 24.77
C ASN A 90 11.59 13.30 24.03
N ARG A 91 11.32 12.45 23.02
CA ARG A 91 12.41 11.79 22.25
C ARG A 91 12.16 11.59 20.75
N LEU A 92 11.83 12.64 20.00
CA LEU A 92 11.94 12.56 18.53
C LEU A 92 12.12 13.91 17.80
N ILE A 93 13.13 14.69 18.20
CA ILE A 93 13.62 15.82 17.40
C ILE A 93 15.15 15.80 17.47
N GLN A 94 15.80 15.17 16.49
CA GLN A 94 17.19 15.41 16.04
C GLN A 94 17.58 14.30 15.06
N TYR A 95 17.50 14.56 13.75
CA TYR A 95 18.49 14.07 12.78
C TYR A 95 18.33 14.87 11.46
N ASN A 96 19.22 15.85 11.34
CA ASN A 96 19.45 16.76 10.21
C ASN A 96 20.08 16.02 9.00
N GLN A 97 19.72 16.38 7.77
CA GLN A 97 20.49 17.17 6.78
C GLN A 97 21.74 16.51 6.16
N GLY A 98 21.85 16.59 4.83
CA GLY A 98 23.05 16.34 4.01
C GLY A 98 22.65 16.12 2.54
N ALA A 99 22.70 17.14 1.66
CA ALA A 99 23.83 17.52 0.78
C ALA A 99 23.98 16.65 -0.48
N THR A 100 23.77 17.25 -1.65
CA THR A 100 23.92 16.69 -3.01
C THR A 100 25.23 17.13 -3.66
N PRO A 101 25.92 16.29 -4.47
CA PRO A 101 26.99 16.74 -5.34
C PRO A 101 26.58 16.83 -6.82
N ASN A 102 27.08 17.89 -7.47
CA ASN A 102 26.99 18.20 -8.89
C ASN A 102 27.71 17.17 -9.78
N GLY A 103 27.15 16.89 -10.96
CA GLY A 103 27.81 16.15 -12.05
C GLY A 103 27.63 16.89 -13.37
N GLY A 104 28.74 17.10 -14.10
CA GLY A 104 28.83 17.88 -15.33
C GLY A 104 28.13 17.25 -16.54
N GLU A 105 27.92 18.09 -17.55
CA GLU A 105 27.20 17.76 -18.79
C GLU A 105 28.16 17.13 -19.83
N ASP A 106 27.82 15.94 -20.30
CA ASP A 106 28.42 15.32 -21.48
C ASP A 106 27.63 15.73 -22.73
N GLU A 107 28.29 16.33 -23.72
CA GLU A 107 27.69 16.69 -25.01
C GLU A 107 27.54 15.45 -25.92
N VAL A 108 26.37 15.31 -26.54
CA VAL A 108 26.06 14.22 -27.48
C VAL A 108 26.25 14.71 -28.93
N PRO A 109 27.00 13.98 -29.78
CA PRO A 109 27.18 14.35 -31.17
C PRO A 109 25.87 14.28 -31.95
N ARG A 110 25.60 15.32 -32.75
CA ARG A 110 24.43 15.41 -33.65
C ARG A 110 24.87 15.27 -35.11
N GLY A 111 24.03 14.66 -35.92
CA GLY A 111 24.22 14.56 -37.36
C GLY A 111 23.97 15.88 -38.10
N PRO A 112 24.27 15.93 -39.40
CA PRO A 112 24.19 17.14 -40.22
C PRO A 112 22.78 17.75 -40.32
N ASN A 113 21.73 16.99 -40.01
CA ASN A 113 20.34 17.47 -39.97
C ASN A 113 19.85 17.82 -38.55
N GLY A 114 20.72 17.78 -37.54
CA GLY A 114 20.35 17.96 -36.13
C GLY A 114 19.72 16.73 -35.48
N GLU A 115 19.52 15.65 -36.24
CA GLU A 115 19.11 14.32 -35.75
C GLU A 115 20.24 13.70 -34.92
N VAL A 116 19.85 13.06 -33.82
CA VAL A 116 20.79 12.27 -33.01
C VAL A 116 21.17 11.04 -33.83
N LEU A 117 22.44 10.92 -34.22
CA LEU A 117 22.94 9.76 -34.94
C LEU A 117 23.03 8.59 -33.95
N ILE A 118 21.97 7.80 -33.85
CA ILE A 118 21.97 6.56 -33.09
C ILE A 118 22.70 5.54 -33.95
N ASN A 119 23.93 5.18 -33.57
CA ASN A 119 24.66 4.10 -34.21
C ASN A 119 23.86 2.80 -34.05
N GLN A 120 23.88 1.96 -35.09
CA GLN A 120 23.12 0.73 -35.15
C GLN A 120 23.38 -0.19 -33.95
N HIS A 121 22.31 -0.36 -33.16
CA HIS A 121 21.94 -1.52 -32.34
C HIS A 121 22.96 -2.05 -31.34
N ASP A 122 22.95 -1.48 -30.13
CA ASP A 122 22.81 -2.33 -28.96
C ASP A 122 21.31 -2.42 -28.61
N PRO A 123 20.69 -3.62 -28.59
CA PRO A 123 19.31 -3.73 -28.17
C PRO A 123 19.18 -3.22 -26.72
N PRO A 124 18.06 -2.57 -26.36
CA PRO A 124 17.82 -2.19 -24.97
C PRO A 124 18.04 -3.41 -24.08
N VAL A 125 18.72 -3.22 -22.94
CA VAL A 125 19.01 -4.29 -21.97
C VAL A 125 17.71 -5.05 -21.74
N ARG A 126 17.61 -6.26 -22.31
CA ARG A 126 16.44 -7.11 -22.13
C ARG A 126 16.51 -7.61 -20.71
N ILE A 127 15.79 -6.94 -19.81
CA ILE A 127 15.59 -7.38 -18.44
C ILE A 127 14.65 -8.58 -18.50
N GLY A 128 15.24 -9.73 -18.82
CA GLY A 128 14.63 -11.02 -18.60
C GLY A 128 14.70 -11.34 -17.11
N GLN A 129 13.61 -11.91 -16.61
CA GLN A 129 13.45 -12.55 -15.30
C GLN A 129 12.98 -11.67 -14.15
N VAL A 130 12.12 -12.33 -13.36
CA VAL A 130 11.51 -11.94 -12.09
C VAL A 130 12.34 -10.91 -11.33
N ASP A 131 11.74 -9.77 -11.04
CA ASP A 131 12.36 -8.74 -10.22
C ASP A 131 12.85 -9.32 -8.89
N SER A 132 14.18 -9.28 -8.69
CA SER A 132 14.87 -9.73 -7.48
C SER A 132 14.90 -8.68 -6.38
N SER A 133 14.24 -7.52 -6.58
CA SER A 133 14.16 -6.44 -5.60
C SER A 133 13.29 -6.76 -4.38
N LYS A 134 12.74 -7.98 -4.29
CA LYS A 134 12.00 -8.43 -3.11
C LYS A 134 12.89 -8.29 -1.86
N ASP A 135 12.45 -7.45 -0.93
CA ASP A 135 13.13 -7.13 0.34
C ASP A 135 14.40 -6.26 0.26
N ASP A 136 14.78 -5.76 -0.92
CA ASP A 136 15.87 -4.77 -1.07
C ASP A 136 15.30 -3.40 -1.46
N LYS A 137 15.23 -2.49 -0.48
CA LYS A 137 14.62 -1.17 -0.65
C LYS A 137 15.41 -0.22 -1.54
N ASP A 138 16.64 -0.59 -1.88
CA ASP A 138 17.57 0.26 -2.60
C ASP A 138 17.87 -0.26 -4.02
N LYS A 139 17.11 -1.27 -4.49
CA LYS A 139 17.27 -1.87 -5.82
C LYS A 139 15.98 -1.98 -6.62
N ILE A 140 16.13 -1.96 -7.93
CA ILE A 140 15.11 -2.23 -8.95
C ILE A 140 15.74 -3.15 -10.00
N HIS A 141 15.18 -4.34 -10.19
CA HIS A 141 15.74 -5.38 -11.07
C HIS A 141 17.25 -5.60 -10.86
N GLY A 142 17.70 -5.61 -9.60
CA GLY A 142 19.10 -5.80 -9.22
C GLY A 142 20.00 -4.56 -9.38
N LEU A 143 19.49 -3.46 -9.93
CA LEU A 143 20.22 -2.20 -10.09
C LEU A 143 19.96 -1.28 -8.90
N SER A 144 20.99 -0.64 -8.35
CA SER A 144 20.82 0.32 -7.26
C SER A 144 20.12 1.58 -7.74
N ILE A 145 19.12 2.05 -6.98
CA ILE A 145 18.38 3.29 -7.28
C ILE A 145 19.22 4.57 -7.14
N PHE A 146 20.39 4.47 -6.47
CA PHE A 146 21.32 5.57 -6.27
C PHE A 146 22.44 5.61 -7.31
N ASP A 147 22.62 4.55 -8.10
CA ASP A 147 23.65 4.50 -9.14
C ASP A 147 23.10 5.03 -10.47
N SER A 148 23.95 5.75 -11.20
CA SER A 148 23.77 6.12 -12.62
C SER A 148 23.45 4.95 -13.56
N GLN A 149 23.78 3.71 -13.18
CA GLN A 149 23.47 2.52 -13.98
C GLN A 149 21.98 2.31 -14.18
N ILE A 150 21.15 2.61 -13.17
CA ILE A 150 19.70 2.48 -13.31
C ILE A 150 19.14 3.49 -14.32
N ASP A 151 19.71 4.69 -14.36
CA ASP A 151 19.29 5.73 -15.31
C ASP A 151 19.65 5.32 -16.74
N ARG A 152 20.84 4.74 -16.94
CA ARG A 152 21.23 4.18 -18.24
C ARG A 152 20.30 3.05 -18.71
N ALA A 153 19.83 2.21 -17.80
CA ALA A 153 18.87 1.14 -18.13
C ALA A 153 17.45 1.67 -18.39
N MET A 154 17.10 2.84 -17.84
CA MET A 154 15.77 3.43 -17.97
C MET A 154 15.63 4.39 -19.12
N MET A 155 16.71 5.02 -19.57
CA MET A 155 16.68 6.09 -20.55
C MET A 155 16.86 5.54 -21.97
N PRO A 156 16.24 6.19 -22.98
CA PRO A 156 16.50 5.84 -24.36
C PRO A 156 17.96 6.12 -24.70
N GLU A 157 18.50 5.30 -25.59
CA GLU A 157 19.86 5.46 -26.08
C GLU A 157 20.08 6.88 -26.63
N ALA A 158 21.28 7.41 -26.42
CA ALA A 158 21.70 8.74 -26.84
C ALA A 158 20.91 9.93 -26.24
N LEU A 159 20.02 9.71 -25.26
CA LEU A 159 19.39 10.81 -24.54
C LEU A 159 20.44 11.47 -23.63
N PRO A 160 20.68 12.79 -23.73
CA PRO A 160 21.61 13.46 -22.83
C PRO A 160 21.12 13.41 -21.38
N ARG A 161 22.04 13.23 -20.42
CA ARG A 161 21.69 13.16 -18.98
C ARG A 161 20.95 14.40 -18.47
N SER A 162 21.27 15.57 -19.02
CA SER A 162 20.56 16.83 -18.72
C SER A 162 19.07 16.79 -19.03
N GLN A 163 18.63 15.85 -19.87
CA GLN A 163 17.24 15.67 -20.29
C GLN A 163 16.51 14.57 -19.53
N TYR A 164 17.19 13.68 -18.79
CA TYR A 164 16.55 12.57 -18.07
C TYR A 164 15.40 13.01 -17.17
N LYS A 165 15.59 14.15 -16.49
CA LYS A 165 14.57 14.74 -15.63
C LYS A 165 13.24 14.94 -16.37
N GLY A 166 13.28 15.49 -17.59
CA GLY A 166 12.07 15.74 -18.36
C GLY A 166 11.33 14.45 -18.71
N LEU A 167 12.06 13.35 -18.96
CA LEU A 167 11.42 12.06 -19.23
C LEU A 167 10.79 11.46 -17.97
N TYR A 168 11.38 11.65 -16.78
CA TYR A 168 10.73 11.27 -15.52
C TYR A 168 9.49 12.14 -15.22
N ASP A 169 9.55 13.43 -15.53
CA ASP A 169 8.47 14.38 -15.24
C ASP A 169 7.20 14.08 -16.07
N VAL A 170 7.33 13.48 -17.26
CA VAL A 170 6.19 13.04 -18.07
C VAL A 170 5.61 11.67 -17.65
N MET A 171 6.24 10.96 -16.73
CA MET A 171 5.72 9.69 -16.23
C MET A 171 4.62 9.90 -15.19
N ASN A 172 3.61 9.03 -15.23
CA ASN A 172 2.49 9.14 -14.31
C ASN A 172 2.90 8.86 -12.87
N ASP A 173 2.35 9.67 -11.98
CA ASP A 173 2.35 9.40 -10.55
C ASP A 173 1.18 8.51 -10.19
N ILE A 174 1.40 7.20 -10.19
CA ILE A 174 0.32 6.24 -9.92
C ILE A 174 -0.34 6.46 -8.55
N ALA A 175 0.44 6.85 -7.54
CA ALA A 175 -0.07 7.10 -6.20
C ALA A 175 -0.94 8.36 -6.11
N SER A 176 -1.07 9.14 -7.20
CA SER A 176 -2.03 10.22 -7.26
C SER A 176 -3.44 9.79 -7.61
N LEU A 177 -3.66 8.59 -8.15
CA LEU A 177 -5.00 8.09 -8.49
C LEU A 177 -5.82 7.73 -7.24
N PRO A 178 -7.14 7.99 -7.21
CA PRO A 178 -7.99 8.55 -8.27
C PRO A 178 -7.94 10.09 -8.34
N GLY A 179 -7.04 10.74 -7.60
CA GLY A 179 -6.79 12.17 -7.70
C GLY A 179 -6.31 12.58 -9.10
N THR A 180 -6.48 13.87 -9.40
CA THR A 180 -6.32 14.47 -10.73
C THR A 180 -4.94 14.21 -11.33
N CYS A 181 -4.88 13.35 -12.36
CA CYS A 181 -3.76 13.29 -13.31
C CYS A 181 -3.87 14.35 -14.43
N SER A 182 -4.89 15.21 -14.41
CA SER A 182 -5.09 16.31 -15.37
C SER A 182 -5.64 17.56 -14.67
N PRO A 183 -5.32 18.78 -15.15
CA PRO A 183 -6.06 19.98 -14.76
C PRO A 183 -7.53 19.75 -15.13
N LYS A 184 -8.41 19.66 -14.14
CA LYS A 184 -9.83 19.44 -14.38
C LYS A 184 -10.45 20.72 -14.94
N GLU A 185 -10.80 20.69 -16.21
CA GLU A 185 -12.06 21.29 -16.63
C GLU A 185 -13.20 20.45 -16.02
N GLY A 186 -14.06 21.09 -15.22
CA GLY A 186 -15.38 20.55 -14.90
C GLY A 186 -15.61 20.03 -13.48
N GLY A 187 -16.04 20.94 -12.60
CA GLY A 187 -17.22 20.77 -11.74
C GLY A 187 -17.22 19.64 -10.71
N GLY A 188 -16.78 19.96 -9.50
CA GLY A 188 -17.17 19.21 -8.30
C GLY A 188 -16.35 19.63 -7.09
N ASP A 189 -17.03 20.27 -6.12
CA ASP A 189 -16.61 20.73 -4.79
C ASP A 189 -15.30 20.13 -4.25
N VAL A 190 -14.17 20.65 -4.73
CA VAL A 190 -12.86 20.49 -4.09
C VAL A 190 -12.40 21.88 -3.66
N ASP A 191 -12.04 21.97 -2.39
CA ASP A 191 -11.57 23.13 -1.63
C ASP A 191 -10.85 24.19 -2.50
N VAL A 192 -11.52 25.35 -2.64
CA VAL A 192 -11.15 26.51 -3.49
C VAL A 192 -9.83 27.20 -3.06
N ASN A 193 -9.20 26.75 -1.98
CA ASN A 193 -8.01 27.38 -1.42
C ASN A 193 -6.66 26.90 -2.01
N THR A 194 -6.65 25.97 -2.98
CA THR A 194 -5.40 25.46 -3.58
C THR A 194 -5.07 26.07 -4.96
N ASP A 195 -6.01 26.83 -5.56
CA ASP A 195 -5.97 27.17 -6.99
C ASP A 195 -5.13 28.39 -7.36
N THR A 196 -4.94 29.38 -6.47
CA THR A 196 -4.36 30.67 -6.88
C THR A 196 -2.87 30.58 -7.20
N THR A 197 -2.11 29.77 -6.44
CA THR A 197 -0.69 29.53 -6.71
C THR A 197 -0.45 28.68 -7.95
N ASP A 198 -1.36 27.75 -8.24
CA ASP A 198 -1.21 26.81 -9.36
C ASP A 198 -1.50 27.51 -10.69
N ILE A 199 -2.54 28.36 -10.71
CA ILE A 199 -2.86 29.24 -11.84
C ILE A 199 -1.71 30.22 -12.11
N MET A 200 -1.16 30.84 -11.07
CA MET A 200 -0.11 31.87 -11.20
C MET A 200 1.22 31.28 -11.66
N GLN A 201 1.52 30.02 -11.29
CA GLN A 201 2.71 29.33 -11.74
C GLN A 201 2.56 28.74 -13.14
N GLN A 202 1.39 28.21 -13.50
CA GLN A 202 1.07 27.80 -14.87
C GLN A 202 1.13 28.99 -15.85
N PHE A 203 0.72 30.18 -15.39
CA PHE A 203 0.90 31.42 -16.14
C PHE A 203 2.38 31.76 -16.34
N LEU A 204 3.22 31.64 -15.30
CA LEU A 204 4.66 31.88 -15.42
C LEU A 204 5.33 30.89 -16.40
N GLU A 205 5.01 29.60 -16.34
CA GLU A 205 5.51 28.58 -17.28
C GLU A 205 5.08 28.88 -18.73
N THR A 206 3.85 29.35 -18.92
CA THR A 206 3.32 29.74 -20.24
C THR A 206 4.04 30.98 -20.78
N VAL A 207 4.30 31.98 -19.93
CA VAL A 207 5.03 33.20 -20.29
C VAL A 207 6.52 32.95 -20.54
N GLU A 208 7.14 32.00 -19.83
CA GLU A 208 8.52 31.60 -20.10
C GLU A 208 8.64 30.79 -21.40
N SER A 209 7.69 29.90 -21.67
CA SER A 209 7.62 29.12 -22.91
C SER A 209 7.39 30.01 -24.14
N SER A 210 6.69 31.14 -23.99
CA SER A 210 6.46 32.08 -25.09
C SER A 210 7.69 32.91 -25.47
N LYS A 211 8.68 33.03 -24.58
CA LYS A 211 9.91 33.82 -24.81
C LYS A 211 11.02 33.02 -25.49
N ASN A 212 10.98 31.69 -25.42
CA ASN A 212 11.93 30.79 -26.08
C ASN A 212 11.19 29.68 -26.86
N PRO A 213 10.90 29.86 -28.16
CA PRO A 213 10.19 28.85 -28.96
C PRO A 213 10.97 27.54 -29.16
N SER A 214 12.28 27.52 -28.85
CA SER A 214 13.10 26.30 -28.78
C SER A 214 12.91 25.51 -27.47
N MET A 215 12.33 26.13 -26.43
CA MET A 215 11.86 25.48 -25.20
C MET A 215 10.36 25.22 -25.29
N LYS A 216 9.94 24.40 -26.28
CA LYS A 216 8.58 23.84 -26.27
C LYS A 216 8.34 23.18 -24.92
N THR A 217 7.36 23.72 -24.18
CA THR A 217 6.84 23.30 -22.87
C THR A 217 7.65 22.22 -22.18
N ARG A 218 8.61 22.64 -21.35
CA ARG A 218 9.28 21.75 -20.40
C ARG A 218 8.24 21.32 -19.37
N ILE A 219 7.48 20.26 -19.66
CA ILE A 219 6.52 19.67 -18.72
C ILE A 219 7.32 19.24 -17.50
N THR A 220 7.31 20.11 -16.48
CA THR A 220 8.02 19.89 -15.24
C THR A 220 6.95 19.66 -14.20
N ASP A 221 6.80 18.42 -13.73
CA ASP A 221 5.89 18.18 -12.63
C ASP A 221 6.54 18.72 -11.33
N ILE A 222 6.24 19.96 -10.99
CA ILE A 222 6.65 20.60 -9.74
C ILE A 222 5.71 20.27 -8.57
N HIS A 223 4.56 19.65 -8.86
CA HIS A 223 3.48 19.46 -7.91
C HIS A 223 3.43 18.05 -7.33
N TYR A 224 4.25 17.13 -7.81
CA TYR A 224 4.33 15.77 -7.28
C TYR A 224 4.50 15.68 -5.75
N PRO A 225 5.22 16.57 -5.02
CA PRO A 225 5.37 16.40 -3.58
C PRO A 225 4.13 16.85 -2.79
N LYS A 226 3.14 17.51 -3.43
CA LYS A 226 1.96 18.02 -2.75
C LYS A 226 1.13 16.89 -2.16
N THR A 227 0.79 17.00 -0.87
CA THR A 227 -0.06 16.04 -0.16
C THR A 227 -1.48 15.98 -0.73
N SER A 228 -1.97 17.07 -1.35
CA SER A 228 -3.26 17.12 -2.04
C SER A 228 -3.34 16.16 -3.23
N ARG A 229 -2.20 15.77 -3.80
CA ARG A 229 -2.12 14.78 -4.88
C ARG A 229 -2.03 13.33 -4.37
N HIS A 230 -2.21 13.07 -3.09
CA HIS A 230 -2.17 11.71 -2.56
C HIS A 230 -3.54 11.02 -2.64
N GLY A 231 -3.73 10.15 -3.64
CA GLY A 231 -5.05 9.63 -3.99
C GLY A 231 -5.71 8.78 -2.89
N LEU A 232 -4.95 7.92 -2.20
CA LEU A 232 -5.50 7.11 -1.11
C LEU A 232 -5.97 7.95 0.09
N ALA A 233 -5.45 9.17 0.29
CA ALA A 233 -5.94 10.02 1.35
C ALA A 233 -7.35 10.55 1.10
N LEU A 234 -7.86 10.53 -0.13
CA LEU A 234 -9.20 10.99 -0.47
C LEU A 234 -10.29 9.96 -0.09
N ILE A 235 -9.90 8.71 0.19
CA ILE A 235 -10.82 7.65 0.59
C ILE A 235 -11.09 7.75 2.09
N LYS A 236 -12.20 8.43 2.44
CA LYS A 236 -12.60 8.65 3.85
C LYS A 236 -13.74 7.75 4.32
N SER A 237 -14.49 7.17 3.39
CA SER A 237 -15.67 6.35 3.64
C SER A 237 -15.65 5.09 2.79
N GLU A 238 -16.49 4.12 3.14
CA GLU A 238 -16.75 2.94 2.33
C GLU A 238 -17.24 3.30 0.92
N ALA A 239 -18.21 4.20 0.80
CA ALA A 239 -18.69 4.67 -0.49
C ALA A 239 -17.56 5.25 -1.35
N ASN A 240 -16.64 6.01 -0.75
CA ASN A 240 -15.47 6.54 -1.45
C ASN A 240 -14.51 5.44 -1.89
N LEU A 241 -14.38 4.34 -1.14
CA LEU A 241 -13.53 3.20 -1.52
C LEU A 241 -14.06 2.53 -2.79
N PHE A 242 -15.36 2.22 -2.83
CA PHE A 242 -15.97 1.60 -4.00
C PHE A 242 -15.93 2.52 -5.22
N LYS A 243 -16.21 3.81 -5.03
CA LYS A 243 -16.07 4.82 -6.09
C LYS A 243 -14.63 4.88 -6.61
N ALA A 244 -13.64 4.97 -5.71
CA ALA A 244 -12.24 5.00 -6.10
C ALA A 244 -11.81 3.74 -6.86
N ALA A 245 -12.27 2.56 -6.44
CA ALA A 245 -11.99 1.31 -7.14
C ALA A 245 -12.58 1.27 -8.55
N SER A 246 -13.81 1.77 -8.75
CA SER A 246 -14.43 1.88 -10.08
C SER A 246 -13.67 2.85 -10.96
N THR A 247 -13.42 4.07 -10.46
CA THR A 247 -12.68 5.11 -11.18
C THR A 247 -11.30 4.61 -11.62
N ILE A 248 -10.56 3.94 -10.74
CA ILE A 248 -9.24 3.41 -11.10
C ILE A 248 -9.32 2.27 -12.12
N ALA A 249 -10.36 1.44 -12.07
CA ALA A 249 -10.56 0.41 -13.07
C ALA A 249 -10.87 1.00 -14.46
N GLU A 250 -11.69 2.04 -14.51
CA GLU A 250 -12.05 2.77 -15.73
C GLU A 250 -10.87 3.58 -16.30
N ASP A 251 -10.18 4.31 -15.43
CA ASP A 251 -9.11 5.23 -15.81
C ASP A 251 -7.77 4.55 -16.06
N LYS A 252 -7.62 3.25 -15.74
CA LYS A 252 -6.34 2.53 -15.87
C LYS A 252 -5.78 2.60 -17.30
N GLU A 253 -6.62 2.29 -18.27
CA GLU A 253 -6.23 2.26 -19.69
C GLU A 253 -6.00 3.68 -20.21
N LEU A 254 -6.85 4.63 -19.81
CA LEU A 254 -6.68 6.05 -20.17
C LEU A 254 -5.38 6.63 -19.59
N THR A 255 -5.07 6.32 -18.34
CA THR A 255 -3.83 6.73 -17.66
C THR A 255 -2.62 6.17 -18.42
N SER A 256 -2.66 4.90 -18.77
CA SER A 256 -1.59 4.24 -19.54
C SER A 256 -1.43 4.86 -20.93
N TRP A 257 -2.54 5.12 -21.62
CA TRP A 257 -2.57 5.78 -22.92
C TRP A 257 -1.99 7.20 -22.88
N ASN A 258 -2.42 8.02 -21.93
CA ASN A 258 -1.94 9.40 -21.78
C ASN A 258 -0.42 9.44 -21.53
N GLN A 259 0.10 8.53 -20.70
CA GLN A 259 1.56 8.43 -20.53
C GLN A 259 2.28 8.11 -21.84
N ARG A 260 1.75 7.16 -22.63
CA ARG A 260 2.34 6.82 -23.92
C ARG A 260 2.39 8.03 -24.83
N LEU A 261 1.31 8.82 -24.91
CA LEU A 261 1.27 10.05 -25.69
C LEU A 261 2.29 11.09 -25.21
N CYS A 262 2.41 11.30 -23.89
CA CYS A 262 3.37 12.24 -23.33
C CYS A 262 4.82 11.84 -23.63
N VAL A 263 5.15 10.55 -23.48
CA VAL A 263 6.49 10.02 -23.81
C VAL A 263 6.76 10.11 -25.30
N GLN A 264 5.78 9.76 -26.14
CA GLN A 264 5.90 9.84 -27.59
C GLN A 264 6.17 11.28 -28.03
N SER A 265 5.39 12.25 -27.54
CA SER A 265 5.62 13.67 -27.82
C SER A 265 7.00 14.10 -27.35
N TYR A 266 7.38 13.72 -26.12
CA TYR A 266 8.66 14.10 -25.52
C TYR A 266 9.87 13.61 -26.34
N LEU A 267 9.84 12.36 -26.82
CA LEU A 267 10.92 11.79 -27.61
C LEU A 267 10.89 12.27 -29.07
N HIS A 268 9.72 12.41 -29.67
CA HIS A 268 9.58 12.94 -31.02
C HIS A 268 10.17 14.34 -31.15
N ASP A 269 9.90 15.23 -30.17
CA ASP A 269 10.47 16.59 -30.15
C ASP A 269 12.01 16.63 -30.02
N ARG A 270 12.64 15.49 -29.73
CA ARG A 270 14.10 15.31 -29.61
C ARG A 270 14.72 14.59 -30.81
N GLY A 271 13.92 14.33 -31.84
CA GLY A 271 14.37 13.70 -33.08
C GLY A 271 14.47 12.17 -33.02
N TYR A 272 13.82 11.53 -32.04
CA TYR A 272 13.72 10.07 -32.04
C TYR A 272 12.73 9.60 -33.11
N MET A 273 13.11 8.55 -33.83
CA MET A 273 12.28 7.93 -34.85
C MET A 273 11.07 7.21 -34.22
N LYS A 274 9.94 7.20 -34.93
CA LYS A 274 8.71 6.57 -34.45
C LYS A 274 8.91 5.11 -34.04
N ASP A 275 9.56 4.30 -34.88
CA ASP A 275 9.78 2.87 -34.60
C ASP A 275 10.58 2.66 -33.31
N PHE A 276 11.59 3.49 -33.07
CA PHE A 276 12.36 3.47 -31.82
C PHE A 276 11.49 3.88 -30.62
N ILE A 277 10.64 4.89 -30.77
CA ILE A 277 9.74 5.32 -29.70
C ILE A 277 8.77 4.20 -29.33
N ASP A 278 8.20 3.52 -30.34
CA ASP A 278 7.29 2.39 -30.15
C ASP A 278 8.00 1.24 -29.40
N ASP A 279 9.22 0.87 -29.83
CA ASP A 279 10.04 -0.12 -29.13
C ASP A 279 10.37 0.27 -27.68
N TYR A 280 10.73 1.53 -27.45
CA TYR A 280 11.03 2.07 -26.13
C TYR A 280 9.82 2.01 -25.20
N LEU A 281 8.63 2.38 -25.69
CA LEU A 281 7.38 2.32 -24.93
C LEU A 281 7.02 0.88 -24.49
N GLU A 282 7.39 -0.11 -25.30
CA GLU A 282 7.10 -1.51 -25.01
C GLU A 282 8.11 -2.17 -24.07
N GLN A 283 9.40 -1.86 -24.25
CA GLN A 283 10.50 -2.63 -23.68
C GLN A 283 11.31 -1.88 -22.62
N SER A 284 11.19 -0.56 -22.49
CA SER A 284 12.00 0.19 -21.53
C SER A 284 11.68 -0.18 -20.08
N LEU A 285 12.73 -0.23 -19.25
CA LEU A 285 12.58 -0.44 -17.81
C LEU A 285 11.70 0.65 -17.19
N LEU A 286 11.80 1.90 -17.65
CA LEU A 286 11.00 3.00 -17.13
C LEU A 286 9.50 2.78 -17.38
N CYS A 287 9.08 2.44 -18.60
CA CYS A 287 7.68 2.14 -18.87
C CYS A 287 7.20 0.87 -18.15
N LEU A 288 8.07 -0.14 -18.00
CA LEU A 288 7.78 -1.35 -17.26
C LEU A 288 7.46 -1.05 -15.78
N ILE A 289 8.33 -0.31 -15.07
CA ILE A 289 8.12 -0.03 -13.65
C ILE A 289 6.83 0.75 -13.40
N ILE A 290 6.45 1.68 -14.30
CA ILE A 290 5.22 2.45 -14.12
C ILE A 290 3.98 1.56 -14.32
N ARG A 291 4.00 0.68 -15.34
CA ARG A 291 2.91 -0.27 -15.60
C ARG A 291 2.76 -1.27 -14.45
N GLU A 292 3.87 -1.75 -13.90
CA GLU A 292 3.85 -2.64 -12.73
C GLU A 292 3.38 -1.90 -11.46
N THR A 293 3.81 -0.65 -11.26
CA THR A 293 3.33 0.21 -10.17
C THR A 293 1.82 0.37 -10.24
N LEU A 294 1.26 0.68 -11.42
CA LEU A 294 -0.19 0.77 -11.65
C LEU A 294 -0.89 -0.55 -11.33
N THR A 295 -0.35 -1.66 -11.80
CA THR A 295 -0.91 -2.99 -11.55
C THR A 295 -0.93 -3.33 -10.05
N ASN A 296 0.16 -3.04 -9.34
CA ASN A 296 0.27 -3.30 -7.91
C ASN A 296 -0.63 -2.36 -7.08
N TYR A 297 -0.77 -1.11 -7.52
CA TYR A 297 -1.68 -0.13 -6.90
C TYR A 297 -3.15 -0.53 -7.05
N THR A 298 -3.58 -0.95 -8.25
CA THR A 298 -4.92 -1.50 -8.47
C THR A 298 -5.16 -2.75 -7.62
N ALA A 299 -4.17 -3.64 -7.51
CA ALA A 299 -4.26 -4.83 -6.66
C ALA A 299 -4.42 -4.49 -5.18
N LEU A 300 -3.72 -3.47 -4.67
CA LEU A 300 -3.89 -2.97 -3.31
C LEU A 300 -5.34 -2.51 -3.06
N ILE A 301 -5.90 -1.71 -3.96
CA ILE A 301 -7.26 -1.17 -3.80
C ILE A 301 -8.30 -2.28 -3.87
N ASN A 302 -8.14 -3.23 -4.79
CA ASN A 302 -9.00 -4.40 -4.85
C ASN A 302 -8.89 -5.28 -3.59
N LYS A 303 -7.68 -5.41 -3.01
CA LYS A 303 -7.49 -6.11 -1.74
C LYS A 303 -8.24 -5.42 -0.59
N ILE A 304 -8.14 -4.11 -0.47
CA ILE A 304 -8.87 -3.31 0.53
C ILE A 304 -10.38 -3.47 0.34
N ARG A 305 -10.86 -3.38 -0.90
CA ARG A 305 -12.27 -3.59 -1.25
C ARG A 305 -12.75 -5.00 -0.89
N GLN A 306 -11.98 -6.02 -1.24
CA GLN A 306 -12.33 -7.41 -0.90
C GLN A 306 -12.42 -7.59 0.62
N LYS A 307 -11.45 -7.06 1.37
CA LYS A 307 -11.47 -7.08 2.84
C LYS A 307 -12.66 -6.35 3.45
N ARG A 308 -13.19 -5.33 2.78
CA ARG A 308 -14.43 -4.69 3.21
C ARG A 308 -15.62 -5.61 2.98
N ILE A 309 -15.71 -6.25 1.82
CA ILE A 309 -16.78 -7.19 1.48
C ILE A 309 -16.78 -8.42 2.39
N ASP A 310 -15.60 -8.95 2.71
CA ASP A 310 -15.44 -10.14 3.56
C ASP A 310 -15.68 -9.87 5.04
N GLY A 311 -15.60 -8.60 5.46
CA GLY A 311 -15.71 -8.20 6.86
C GLY A 311 -17.15 -8.25 7.36
N MET A 312 -17.35 -8.83 8.55
CA MET A 312 -18.67 -8.92 9.20
C MET A 312 -19.07 -7.65 9.98
N SER A 313 -18.14 -6.70 10.18
CA SER A 313 -18.42 -5.47 10.92
C SER A 313 -19.03 -4.40 10.01
N ASP A 314 -20.19 -3.89 10.40
CA ASP A 314 -20.84 -2.77 9.70
C ASP A 314 -20.02 -1.47 9.81
N ALA A 315 -19.19 -1.34 10.85
CA ALA A 315 -18.40 -0.15 11.09
C ALA A 315 -17.23 -0.01 10.09
N TRP A 316 -17.21 1.08 9.32
CA TRP A 316 -16.09 1.39 8.44
C TRP A 316 -14.80 1.65 9.23
N LYS A 317 -14.83 2.56 10.21
CA LYS A 317 -13.70 2.82 11.10
C LYS A 317 -13.50 1.63 12.02
N GLY A 318 -12.26 1.16 12.14
CA GLY A 318 -11.93 -0.04 12.91
C GLY A 318 -11.91 -1.33 12.08
N SER A 319 -12.56 -1.34 10.91
CA SER A 319 -12.50 -2.49 9.99
C SER A 319 -11.08 -2.77 9.49
N GLU A 320 -10.81 -4.04 9.17
CA GLU A 320 -9.53 -4.46 8.56
C GLU A 320 -9.24 -3.69 7.27
N ALA A 321 -10.28 -3.44 6.44
CA ALA A 321 -10.16 -2.65 5.22
C ALA A 321 -9.69 -1.21 5.50
N TYR A 322 -10.26 -0.55 6.51
CA TYR A 322 -9.83 0.79 6.92
C TYR A 322 -8.39 0.80 7.45
N LEU A 323 -8.01 -0.22 8.24
CA LEU A 323 -6.64 -0.33 8.77
C LEU A 323 -5.61 -0.52 7.65
N LEU A 324 -5.92 -1.39 6.66
CA LEU A 324 -5.11 -1.58 5.45
C LEU A 324 -4.96 -0.28 4.68
N LEU A 325 -6.09 0.39 4.37
CA LEU A 325 -6.10 1.66 3.66
C LEU A 325 -5.27 2.71 4.40
N SER A 326 -5.49 2.87 5.70
CA SER A 326 -4.79 3.86 6.53
C SER A 326 -3.29 3.61 6.56
N HIS A 327 -2.87 2.35 6.70
CA HIS A 327 -1.46 1.96 6.69
C HIS A 327 -0.79 2.30 5.35
N HIS A 328 -1.33 1.78 4.24
CA HIS A 328 -0.72 1.99 2.92
C HIS A 328 -0.79 3.45 2.46
N SER A 329 -1.88 4.16 2.79
CA SER A 329 -2.00 5.58 2.55
C SER A 329 -0.90 6.36 3.27
N LYS A 330 -0.60 6.05 4.54
CA LYS A 330 0.45 6.73 5.29
C LYS A 330 1.85 6.49 4.71
N GLU A 331 2.17 5.27 4.31
CA GLU A 331 3.49 4.94 3.76
C GLU A 331 3.71 5.57 2.38
N LEU A 332 2.72 5.52 1.48
CA LEU A 332 2.81 6.19 0.17
C LEU A 332 2.87 7.72 0.31
N LEU A 333 2.13 8.30 1.26
CA LEU A 333 2.24 9.72 1.56
C LEU A 333 3.64 10.10 2.06
N ARG A 334 4.24 9.26 2.91
CA ARG A 334 5.61 9.45 3.41
C ARG A 334 6.61 9.46 2.25
N ILE A 335 6.51 8.49 1.33
CA ILE A 335 7.33 8.44 0.12
C ILE A 335 7.18 9.75 -0.66
N ARG A 336 5.94 10.19 -0.90
CA ARG A 336 5.63 11.42 -1.62
C ARG A 336 6.29 12.66 -1.02
N VAL A 337 6.09 12.89 0.27
CA VAL A 337 6.56 14.10 0.96
C VAL A 337 8.10 14.14 1.08
N HIS A 338 8.75 12.98 1.19
CA HIS A 338 10.20 12.90 1.36
C HIS A 338 10.97 12.66 0.05
N SER A 339 10.29 12.50 -1.08
CA SER A 339 10.94 12.36 -2.38
C SER A 339 11.49 13.70 -2.88
N THR A 340 12.81 13.80 -2.98
CA THR A 340 13.51 15.01 -3.45
C THR A 340 13.42 15.22 -4.96
N SER A 341 13.01 14.20 -5.71
CA SER A 341 12.80 14.28 -7.16
C SER A 341 11.65 13.37 -7.60
N LYS A 342 11.06 13.67 -8.77
CA LYS A 342 10.07 12.80 -9.41
C LYS A 342 10.64 11.40 -9.68
N ARG A 343 11.89 11.31 -10.13
CA ARG A 343 12.62 10.04 -10.29
C ARG A 343 12.56 9.19 -9.02
N LEU A 344 12.94 9.76 -7.88
CA LEU A 344 12.97 9.03 -6.61
C LEU A 344 11.57 8.62 -6.16
N LEU A 345 10.56 9.48 -6.37
CA LEU A 345 9.15 9.17 -6.11
C LEU A 345 8.71 7.90 -6.86
N LEU A 346 8.96 7.85 -8.18
CA LEU A 346 8.54 6.73 -9.02
C LEU A 346 9.20 5.42 -8.55
N PHE A 347 10.49 5.47 -8.22
CA PHE A 347 11.24 4.31 -7.76
C PHE A 347 10.75 3.81 -6.41
N GLN A 348 10.61 4.71 -5.44
CA GLN A 348 10.17 4.34 -4.10
C GLN A 348 8.73 3.83 -4.09
N ASN A 349 7.85 4.41 -4.92
CA ASN A 349 6.48 3.90 -5.09
C ASN A 349 6.49 2.47 -5.67
N TYR A 350 7.30 2.22 -6.70
CA TYR A 350 7.45 0.90 -7.30
C TYR A 350 7.91 -0.14 -6.27
N ILE A 351 9.06 0.11 -5.63
CA ILE A 351 9.67 -0.78 -4.63
C ILE A 351 8.67 -1.08 -3.52
N TYR A 352 8.06 -0.04 -2.95
CA TYR A 352 7.08 -0.21 -1.87
C TYR A 352 5.90 -1.08 -2.28
N LEU A 353 5.32 -0.85 -3.46
CA LEU A 353 4.14 -1.60 -3.91
C LEU A 353 4.49 -3.04 -4.30
N CYS A 354 5.68 -3.30 -4.85
CA CYS A 354 6.19 -4.64 -5.09
C CYS A 354 6.35 -5.43 -3.78
N ASP A 355 7.02 -4.84 -2.79
CA ASP A 355 7.20 -5.43 -1.45
C ASP A 355 5.87 -5.66 -0.74
N ALA A 356 4.97 -4.66 -0.78
CA ALA A 356 3.65 -4.77 -0.18
C ALA A 356 2.86 -5.90 -0.82
N LYS A 357 2.88 -6.02 -2.15
CA LYS A 357 2.21 -7.10 -2.88
C LYS A 357 2.78 -8.47 -2.54
N ALA A 358 4.11 -8.60 -2.45
CA ALA A 358 4.76 -9.85 -2.04
C ALA A 358 4.30 -10.32 -0.65
N LYS A 359 3.96 -9.36 0.23
CA LYS A 359 3.43 -9.59 1.58
C LYS A 359 1.88 -9.65 1.60
N ASN A 360 1.24 -9.81 0.45
CA ASN A 360 -0.23 -9.79 0.28
C ASN A 360 -0.90 -8.54 0.89
N PHE A 361 -0.18 -7.42 0.90
CA PHE A 361 -0.54 -6.13 1.49
C PHE A 361 -0.75 -6.19 3.01
N ASN A 362 -0.26 -7.21 3.70
CA ASN A 362 -0.28 -7.27 5.15
C ASN A 362 1.00 -6.70 5.74
N SER A 363 0.90 -6.18 6.97
CA SER A 363 2.06 -5.84 7.78
C SER A 363 1.81 -6.19 9.24
N ASN A 364 2.87 -6.47 9.99
CA ASN A 364 2.77 -6.75 11.44
C ASN A 364 2.00 -5.63 12.16
N LYS A 365 2.19 -4.37 11.75
CA LYS A 365 1.46 -3.22 12.30
C LYS A 365 -0.04 -3.29 12.04
N ILE A 366 -0.48 -3.79 10.89
CA ILE A 366 -1.90 -3.99 10.59
C ILE A 366 -2.42 -5.15 11.44
N THR A 367 -1.70 -6.27 11.48
CA THR A 367 -2.08 -7.46 12.26
C THR A 367 -2.23 -7.14 13.75
N GLU A 368 -1.27 -6.44 14.35
CA GLU A 368 -1.32 -6.00 15.75
C GLU A 368 -2.54 -5.12 16.01
N LYS A 369 -2.82 -4.14 15.15
CA LYS A 369 -4.00 -3.27 15.30
C LYS A 369 -5.31 -4.04 15.17
N THR A 370 -5.40 -4.96 14.23
CA THR A 370 -6.58 -5.82 14.08
C THR A 370 -6.79 -6.66 15.35
N ILE A 371 -5.73 -7.24 15.90
CA ILE A 371 -5.80 -8.02 17.16
C ILE A 371 -6.26 -7.12 18.31
N THR A 372 -5.73 -5.90 18.44
CA THR A 372 -6.15 -4.96 19.48
C THR A 372 -7.63 -4.60 19.35
N ASN A 373 -8.10 -4.25 18.14
CA ASN A 373 -9.51 -3.92 17.91
C ASN A 373 -10.43 -5.09 18.28
N VAL A 374 -10.09 -6.32 17.87
CA VAL A 374 -10.87 -7.52 18.21
C VAL A 374 -10.90 -7.76 19.72
N ARG A 375 -9.78 -7.52 20.43
CA ARG A 375 -9.75 -7.63 21.90
C ARG A 375 -10.65 -6.59 22.57
N GLU A 376 -10.64 -5.36 22.09
CA GLU A 376 -11.50 -4.28 22.60
C GLU A 376 -12.98 -4.60 22.36
N GLU A 377 -13.35 -5.03 21.14
CA GLU A 377 -14.72 -5.45 20.81
C GLU A 377 -15.19 -6.63 21.67
N ASN A 378 -14.33 -7.61 21.89
CA ASN A 378 -14.62 -8.75 22.76
C ASN A 378 -14.80 -8.33 24.23
N CYS A 379 -14.02 -7.36 24.71
CA CYS A 379 -14.16 -6.82 26.06
C CYS A 379 -15.53 -6.15 26.25
N LEU A 380 -15.91 -5.28 25.31
CA LEU A 380 -17.20 -4.59 25.33
C LEU A 380 -18.38 -5.57 25.22
N PHE A 381 -18.25 -6.59 24.38
CA PHE A 381 -19.26 -7.64 24.27
C PHE A 381 -19.40 -8.45 25.56
N GLN A 382 -18.28 -8.79 26.22
CA GLN A 382 -18.30 -9.49 27.49
C GLN A 382 -18.95 -8.64 28.60
N GLU A 383 -18.63 -7.35 28.68
CA GLU A 383 -19.26 -6.41 29.62
C GLU A 383 -20.78 -6.30 29.39
N ALA A 384 -21.21 -6.28 28.12
CA ALA A 384 -22.63 -6.26 27.77
C ALA A 384 -23.35 -7.57 28.14
N LEU A 385 -22.70 -8.72 27.93
CA LEU A 385 -23.22 -10.02 28.35
C LEU A 385 -23.34 -10.12 29.87
N ASP A 386 -22.31 -9.70 30.60
CA ASP A 386 -22.28 -9.73 32.06
C ASP A 386 -23.39 -8.81 32.62
N SER A 387 -23.54 -7.59 32.07
CA SER A 387 -24.62 -6.67 32.43
C SER A 387 -26.02 -7.26 32.15
N ARG A 388 -26.18 -7.94 31.01
CA ARG A 388 -27.47 -8.58 30.65
C ARG A 388 -27.79 -9.75 31.57
N LEU A 389 -26.78 -10.53 31.94
CA LEU A 389 -26.91 -11.63 32.88
C LEU A 389 -27.32 -11.14 34.26
N GLU A 390 -26.68 -10.08 34.78
CA GLU A 390 -27.06 -9.45 36.05
C GLU A 390 -28.51 -9.01 36.05
N ALA A 391 -28.96 -8.33 34.99
CA ALA A 391 -30.35 -7.91 34.85
C ALA A 391 -31.35 -9.09 34.87
N LEU A 392 -31.01 -10.21 34.21
CA LEU A 392 -31.84 -11.43 34.24
C LEU A 392 -31.88 -12.09 35.62
N VAL A 393 -30.76 -12.05 36.36
CA VAL A 393 -30.71 -12.57 37.73
C VAL A 393 -31.58 -11.73 38.65
N GLU A 394 -31.53 -10.40 38.54
CA GLU A 394 -32.38 -9.49 39.31
C GLU A 394 -33.87 -9.66 39.01
N GLU A 395 -34.23 -9.77 37.72
CA GLU A 395 -35.60 -10.04 37.26
C GLU A 395 -36.14 -11.35 37.88
N ARG A 396 -35.36 -12.43 37.79
CA ARG A 396 -35.76 -13.74 38.33
C ARG A 396 -35.86 -13.75 39.85
N LEU A 397 -34.98 -13.02 40.55
CA LEU A 397 -35.04 -12.87 42.00
C LEU A 397 -36.29 -12.09 42.43
N ALA A 398 -36.64 -11.03 41.71
CA ALA A 398 -37.86 -10.25 41.94
C ALA A 398 -39.13 -11.10 41.75
N GLU A 399 -39.18 -11.92 40.70
CA GLU A 399 -40.28 -12.87 40.46
C GLU A 399 -40.43 -13.87 41.61
N HIS A 400 -39.32 -14.45 42.08
CA HIS A 400 -39.33 -15.41 43.20
C HIS A 400 -39.83 -14.77 44.49
N LEU A 401 -39.36 -13.55 44.81
CA LEU A 401 -39.84 -12.80 45.98
C LEU A 401 -41.33 -12.44 45.88
N ALA A 402 -41.81 -12.10 44.69
CA ALA A 402 -43.24 -11.84 44.45
C ALA A 402 -44.10 -13.10 44.63
N LYS A 403 -43.58 -14.27 44.23
CA LYS A 403 -44.26 -15.57 44.42
C LYS A 403 -44.36 -15.94 45.90
N ASN A 404 -43.25 -15.87 46.64
CA ASN A 404 -43.24 -16.16 48.08
C ASN A 404 -44.18 -15.25 48.89
N LYS A 405 -44.28 -13.97 48.52
CA LYS A 405 -45.22 -13.02 49.13
C LYS A 405 -46.70 -13.38 48.90
N LYS A 406 -47.03 -14.06 47.79
CA LYS A 406 -48.39 -14.55 47.52
C LYS A 406 -48.69 -15.81 48.32
N GLU A 407 -47.74 -16.73 48.42
CA GLU A 407 -47.89 -17.97 49.18
C GLU A 407 -48.09 -17.71 50.68
N ASN A 408 -47.36 -16.77 51.28
CA ASN A 408 -47.51 -16.41 52.70
C ASN A 408 -48.80 -15.62 53.04
N LYS A 409 -49.62 -15.25 52.06
CA LYS A 409 -50.90 -14.55 52.28
C LYS A 409 -52.11 -15.48 52.29
N ASN A 410 -51.96 -16.71 51.82
CA ASN A 410 -52.96 -17.76 51.92
C ASN A 410 -52.67 -18.62 53.15
#